data_AF-A0A920QTZ6-F1
#
_entry.id   AF-A0A920QTZ6-F1
#
_cell.length_a   1.000
_cell.length_b   1.000
_cell.length_c   1.000
_cell.angle_alpha   90.00
_cell.angle_beta   90.00
_cell.angle_gamma   90.00
#
_symmetry.space_group_name_H-M   'P 1'
#
loop_
_entity.id
_entity.type
_entity.pdbx_description
1 polymer ?
#
loop_
_entity_poly.entity_id
_entity_poly.type
_entity_poly.pdbx_seq_one_letter_code
_entity_poly.pdbx_strand_id
1 'polypeptide(L)'
;MPPNVVSVPIGQGHQVGSTYAANGDDRENSNILSILDGTRTNGADALAWAANHVRVTATGESLKISKFEGEFGAREIGNEILNNPGEEVIKTVTPGSH
;
A
#
# COMPACT_ATOMS: atom_id res chain seq x y z
N MET A 1 -13.64 -3.66 -10.59
CA MET A 1 -14.68 -3.89 -9.58
C MET A 1 -16.04 -3.64 -10.20
N PRO A 2 -17.06 -4.45 -9.90
CA PRO A 2 -18.43 -4.19 -10.37
C PRO A 2 -18.94 -2.83 -9.90
N PRO A 3 -19.90 -2.21 -10.61
CA PRO A 3 -20.55 -0.99 -10.16
C PRO A 3 -21.18 -1.16 -8.77
N ASN A 4 -21.14 -0.10 -7.95
CA ASN A 4 -21.71 -0.06 -6.59
C ASN A 4 -21.10 -1.05 -5.59
N VAL A 5 -19.96 -1.67 -5.91
CA VAL A 5 -19.21 -2.52 -4.99
C VAL A 5 -17.92 -1.82 -4.62
N VAL A 6 -17.67 -1.70 -3.30
CA VAL A 6 -16.38 -1.30 -2.75
C VAL A 6 -15.74 -2.51 -2.10
N SER A 7 -14.45 -2.71 -2.33
CA SER A 7 -13.66 -3.73 -1.65
C SER A 7 -12.67 -3.04 -0.73
N VAL A 8 -12.73 -3.36 0.55
CA VAL A 8 -11.86 -2.80 1.59
C VAL A 8 -11.05 -3.95 2.18
N PRO A 9 -9.71 -3.87 2.21
CA PRO A 9 -8.89 -4.89 2.86
C PRO A 9 -9.14 -4.90 4.38
N ILE A 10 -8.99 -6.07 4.99
CA ILE A 10 -9.06 -6.26 6.44
C ILE A 10 -7.66 -6.46 7.03
N GLY A 11 -7.53 -6.35 8.35
CA GLY A 11 -6.26 -6.53 9.09
C GLY A 11 -5.56 -5.22 9.45
N GLN A 12 -6.17 -4.09 9.12
CA GLN A 12 -5.75 -2.75 9.52
C GLN A 12 -6.66 -2.25 10.68
N GLY A 13 -6.15 -1.33 11.49
CA GLY A 13 -6.90 -0.59 12.51
C GLY A 13 -6.85 -1.19 13.91
N HIS A 14 -5.80 -1.96 14.20
CA HIS A 14 -5.60 -2.53 15.52
C HIS A 14 -5.28 -1.42 16.53
N GLN A 15 -5.99 -1.39 17.66
CA GLN A 15 -5.66 -0.47 18.77
C GLN A 15 -4.70 -1.10 19.80
N VAL A 16 -4.60 -2.43 19.78
CA VAL A 16 -3.76 -3.20 20.68
C VAL A 16 -2.97 -4.21 19.85
N GLY A 17 -1.65 -4.26 20.06
CA GLY A 17 -0.76 -5.15 19.34
C GLY A 17 0.67 -4.65 19.35
N SER A 18 1.50 -5.24 18.48
CA SER A 18 2.85 -4.72 18.24
C SER A 18 2.79 -3.28 17.73
N THR A 19 3.87 -2.53 17.93
CA THR A 19 4.01 -1.16 17.41
C THR A 19 3.71 -1.07 15.92
N TYR A 20 4.09 -2.07 15.12
CA TYR A 20 3.79 -2.09 13.69
C TYR A 20 2.29 -2.23 13.38
N ALA A 21 1.57 -3.03 14.17
CA ALA A 21 0.14 -3.28 13.96
C ALA A 21 -0.74 -2.17 14.55
N ALA A 22 -0.31 -1.59 15.67
CA ALA A 22 -1.07 -0.61 16.45
C ALA A 22 -0.64 0.85 16.25
N ASN A 23 0.57 1.11 15.73
CA ASN A 23 0.97 2.46 15.31
C ASN A 23 0.78 2.61 13.79
N GLY A 24 -0.28 3.32 13.42
CA GLY A 24 -0.39 4.02 12.16
C GLY A 24 -0.90 5.44 12.44
N ASP A 25 -0.76 6.37 11.49
CA ASP A 25 -1.57 7.60 11.54
C ASP A 25 -3.04 7.16 11.48
N ASP A 26 -3.89 7.68 12.37
CA ASP A 26 -5.34 7.41 12.38
C ASP A 26 -5.99 7.69 11.02
N ARG A 27 -5.35 8.49 10.15
CA ARG A 27 -5.79 8.77 8.78
C ARG A 27 -5.41 7.70 7.76
N GLU A 28 -4.33 6.97 7.98
CA GLU A 28 -3.86 5.88 7.10
C GLU A 28 -4.47 4.53 7.47
N ASN A 29 -5.12 4.47 8.63
CA ASN A 29 -5.52 3.22 9.25
C ASN A 29 -7.00 3.21 9.66
N SER A 30 -7.71 2.11 9.44
CA SER A 30 -9.11 1.96 9.84
C SER A 30 -9.52 0.50 9.96
N ASN A 31 -10.27 0.17 11.01
CA ASN A 31 -10.84 -1.16 11.19
C ASN A 31 -12.28 -1.22 10.68
N ILE A 32 -12.46 -1.74 9.46
CA ILE A 32 -13.79 -1.86 8.84
C ILE A 32 -14.71 -2.82 9.62
N LEU A 33 -14.18 -3.80 10.34
CA LEU A 33 -14.99 -4.74 11.14
C LEU A 33 -15.76 -4.02 12.25
N SER A 34 -15.34 -2.83 12.67
CA SER A 34 -16.04 -2.05 13.70
C SER A 34 -17.42 -1.53 13.26
N ILE A 35 -17.69 -1.47 11.95
CA ILE A 35 -18.94 -0.93 11.39
C ILE A 35 -19.78 -1.96 10.64
N LEU A 36 -19.30 -3.20 10.52
CA LEU A 36 -20.02 -4.25 9.80
C LEU A 36 -21.04 -4.91 10.73
N ASP A 37 -22.22 -5.18 10.19
CA ASP A 37 -23.20 -6.06 10.82
C ASP A 37 -22.71 -7.51 10.78
N GLY A 38 -22.90 -8.21 11.90
CA GLY A 38 -22.44 -9.58 12.15
C GLY A 38 -23.35 -10.66 11.55
N THR A 39 -24.19 -10.32 10.56
CA THR A 39 -25.11 -11.26 9.92
C THR A 39 -24.37 -12.47 9.37
N ARG A 40 -24.93 -13.67 9.59
CA ARG A 40 -24.35 -14.95 9.18
C ARG A 40 -25.11 -15.57 8.03
N THR A 41 -24.40 -16.36 7.22
CA THR A 41 -25.00 -17.11 6.11
C THR A 41 -25.79 -18.30 6.62
N ASN A 42 -26.99 -18.53 6.08
CA ASN A 42 -27.79 -19.71 6.42
C ASN A 42 -27.03 -21.00 6.08
N GLY A 43 -26.96 -21.93 7.03
CA GLY A 43 -26.42 -23.28 6.84
C GLY A 43 -24.92 -23.44 7.05
N ALA A 44 -24.13 -22.36 7.06
CA ALA A 44 -22.66 -22.44 7.26
C ALA A 44 -22.14 -21.69 8.50
N ASP A 45 -23.00 -20.94 9.21
CA ASP A 45 -22.66 -20.14 10.40
C ASP A 45 -21.46 -19.19 10.19
N ALA A 46 -21.16 -18.85 8.94
CA ALA A 46 -20.07 -17.97 8.53
C ALA A 46 -20.56 -16.54 8.36
N LEU A 47 -19.66 -15.54 8.42
CA LEU A 47 -20.01 -14.14 8.18
C LEU A 47 -20.53 -13.95 6.75
N ALA A 48 -21.66 -13.26 6.61
CA ALA A 48 -22.21 -12.87 5.33
C ALA A 48 -21.50 -11.63 4.78
N TRP A 49 -20.32 -11.82 4.20
CA TRP A 49 -19.40 -10.75 3.76
C TRP A 49 -20.02 -9.67 2.86
N ALA A 50 -21.02 -10.01 2.05
CA ALA A 50 -21.69 -9.09 1.14
C ALA A 50 -23.06 -8.58 1.63
N ALA A 51 -23.43 -8.85 2.90
CA ALA A 51 -24.73 -8.43 3.44
C ALA A 51 -24.80 -6.95 3.84
N ASN A 52 -23.64 -6.29 3.95
CA ASN A 52 -23.55 -4.91 4.42
C ASN A 52 -23.76 -3.91 3.29
N HIS A 53 -24.67 -2.96 3.50
CA HIS A 53 -24.84 -1.78 2.64
C HIS A 53 -24.35 -0.53 3.36
N VAL A 54 -23.51 0.25 2.68
CA VAL A 54 -22.90 1.46 3.24
C VAL A 54 -23.17 2.67 2.34
N ARG A 55 -23.15 3.86 2.94
CA ARG A 55 -23.13 5.13 2.20
C ARG A 55 -21.70 5.66 2.19
N VAL A 56 -21.18 5.92 0.99
CA VAL A 56 -19.86 6.55 0.82
C VAL A 56 -20.05 8.05 0.61
N THR A 57 -19.36 8.85 1.40
CA THR A 57 -19.36 10.32 1.31
C THR A 57 -17.92 10.80 1.29
N ALA A 58 -17.60 11.75 0.41
CA ALA A 58 -16.28 12.37 0.39
C ALA A 58 -16.04 13.17 1.68
N THR A 59 -14.87 13.00 2.30
CA THR A 59 -14.48 13.72 3.53
C THR A 59 -13.95 15.12 3.24
N GLY A 60 -13.53 15.39 2.00
CA GLY A 60 -12.83 16.62 1.61
C GLY A 60 -11.31 16.57 1.87
N GLU A 61 -10.83 15.51 2.51
CA GLU A 61 -9.40 15.28 2.75
C GLU A 61 -8.80 14.36 1.66
N SER A 62 -7.50 14.47 1.44
CA SER A 62 -6.76 13.61 0.51
C SER A 62 -5.44 13.19 1.12
N LEU A 63 -5.15 11.90 1.03
CA LEU A 63 -3.97 11.28 1.60
C LEU A 63 -3.11 10.66 0.50
N LYS A 64 -1.79 10.77 0.64
CA LYS A 64 -0.85 10.13 -0.29
C LYS A 64 -0.56 8.72 0.20
N ILE A 65 -0.80 7.72 -0.66
CA ILE A 65 -0.50 6.32 -0.36
C ILE A 65 0.72 5.91 -1.17
N SER A 66 1.69 5.27 -0.50
CA SER A 66 2.88 4.71 -1.16
C SER A 66 2.47 3.56 -2.09
N LYS A 67 2.89 3.63 -3.35
CA LYS A 67 2.66 2.57 -4.34
C LYS A 67 4.00 2.02 -4.79
N PHE A 68 4.19 0.71 -4.63
CA PHE A 68 5.43 0.01 -5.01
C PHE A 68 5.39 -0.63 -6.41
N GLU A 69 4.23 -0.57 -7.05
CA GLU A 69 4.02 -1.02 -8.42
C GLU A 69 3.87 0.18 -9.36
N GLY A 70 4.61 0.19 -10.47
CA GLY A 70 4.59 1.27 -11.45
C GLY A 70 5.16 0.81 -12.79
N GLU A 71 4.74 1.47 -13.86
CA GLU A 71 5.22 1.20 -15.23
C GLU A 71 6.64 1.75 -15.46
N PHE A 72 7.10 2.63 -14.57
CA PHE A 72 8.45 3.16 -14.60
C PHE A 72 9.40 2.15 -13.96
N GLY A 73 10.37 1.65 -14.75
CA GLY A 73 11.45 0.83 -14.23
C GLY A 73 12.16 1.53 -13.08
N ALA A 74 12.60 0.76 -12.09
CA ALA A 74 13.38 1.29 -10.99
C ALA A 74 14.58 2.08 -11.56
N ARG A 75 14.60 3.39 -11.34
CA ARG A 75 15.75 4.25 -11.63
C ARG A 75 16.43 4.53 -10.31
N GLU A 76 17.74 4.35 -10.28
CA GLU A 76 18.56 4.78 -9.16
C GLU A 76 18.35 6.29 -8.95
N ILE A 77 17.80 6.67 -7.80
CA ILE A 77 17.75 8.06 -7.37
C ILE A 77 19.14 8.39 -6.82
N GLY A 78 20.07 8.71 -7.70
CA GLY A 78 21.48 8.87 -7.31
C GLY A 78 22.43 9.50 -8.33
N ASN A 79 22.14 9.52 -9.62
CA ASN A 79 23.16 9.93 -10.62
C ASN A 79 22.88 11.27 -11.33
N GLU A 80 21.89 12.05 -10.88
CA GLU A 80 21.63 13.40 -11.40
C GLU A 80 22.17 14.52 -10.49
N ILE A 81 23.22 14.25 -9.71
CA ILE A 81 24.09 15.34 -9.22
C ILE A 81 25.18 15.56 -10.27
N LEU A 82 25.13 16.73 -10.90
CA LEU A 82 26.17 17.30 -11.76
C LEU A 82 27.58 16.90 -11.30
N ASN A 83 28.33 16.21 -12.17
CA ASN A 83 29.70 15.74 -11.93
C ASN A 83 29.85 14.78 -10.74
N ASN A 84 29.56 13.49 -10.96
CA ASN A 84 30.03 12.42 -10.09
C ASN A 84 31.37 11.85 -10.63
N PRO A 85 32.54 12.29 -10.12
CA PRO A 85 33.84 11.81 -10.60
C PRO A 85 34.13 10.33 -10.25
N GLY A 86 33.24 9.66 -9.51
CA GLY A 86 33.37 8.25 -9.15
C GLY A 86 33.13 7.25 -10.28
N GLU A 87 32.40 7.63 -11.35
CA GLU A 87 32.12 6.74 -12.49
C GLU A 87 33.18 6.80 -13.61
N GLU A 88 34.19 7.69 -13.53
CA GLU A 88 35.24 7.78 -14.56
C GLU A 88 36.34 6.70 -14.43
N VAL A 89 36.35 5.93 -13.33
CA VAL A 89 37.48 5.07 -12.95
C VAL A 89 37.42 3.67 -13.56
N ILE A 90 36.33 3.27 -14.20
CA ILE A 90 36.27 1.97 -14.92
C ILE A 90 36.55 2.20 -16.41
N LYS A 91 37.69 2.83 -16.72
CA LYS A 91 38.30 2.72 -18.06
C LYS A 91 39.07 1.41 -18.09
N THR A 92 38.43 0.43 -18.72
CA THR A 92 38.96 -0.84 -19.22
C THR A 92 40.47 -0.82 -19.43
N VAL A 93 41.23 -1.56 -18.60
CA VAL A 93 42.53 -2.05 -19.04
C VAL A 93 42.28 -3.00 -20.20
N THR A 94 42.59 -2.56 -21.42
CA THR A 94 42.57 -3.42 -22.61
C THR A 94 43.60 -4.54 -22.40
N PRO A 95 43.21 -5.83 -22.50
CA PRO A 95 44.17 -6.91 -22.38
C PRO A 95 45.10 -6.92 -23.61
N GLY A 96 46.41 -6.73 -23.42
CA GLY A 96 47.42 -7.16 -24.39
C GLY A 96 48.15 -6.10 -25.23
N SER A 97 48.44 -4.90 -24.72
CA SER A 97 49.43 -4.01 -25.34
C SER A 97 50.73 -3.94 -24.53
N HIS A 98 51.56 -4.98 -24.70
CA HIS A 98 53.02 -4.96 -24.62
C HIS A 98 53.58 -5.75 -25.80
#